data_AF-U7URW8-F1
#
_entry.id   AF-U7URW8-F1
#
_cell.length_a   1.000
_cell.length_b   1.000
_cell.length_c   1.000
_cell.angle_alpha   90.00
_cell.angle_beta   90.00
_cell.angle_gamma   90.00
#
_symmetry.space_group_name_H-M   'P 1'
#
loop_
_entity.id
_entity.type
_entity.pdbx_description
1 polymer ?
#
loop_
_entity_poly.entity_id
_entity_poly.type
_entity_poly.pdbx_seq_one_letter_code
_entity_poly.pdbx_strand_id
1 'polypeptide(L)' 'MKNRWYKENENDIIWWKDTPDDIGVRIFSFDKIKEYNLYGDYPDNLTKEEREIFEKENPWWKGFF' A
#
# COMPACT_ATOMS: atom_id res chain seq x y z
N MET A 1 14.94 11.65 -8.34
CA MET A 1 13.95 10.93 -9.16
C MET A 1 12.80 10.60 -8.22
N LYS A 2 11.70 11.37 -8.31
CA LYS A 2 10.54 11.26 -7.41
C LYS A 2 9.61 10.15 -7.95
N ASN A 3 8.92 9.41 -7.08
CA ASN A 3 7.94 8.35 -7.41
C ASN A 3 8.51 7.00 -7.86
N ARG A 4 9.52 6.46 -7.17
CA ARG A 4 9.96 5.08 -7.42
C ARG A 4 9.04 4.11 -6.70
N TRP A 5 8.61 3.07 -7.41
CA TRP A 5 7.93 1.93 -6.82
C TRP A 5 8.95 0.97 -6.23
N TYR A 6 8.72 0.50 -5.02
CA TYR A 6 9.52 -0.51 -4.35
C TYR A 6 8.62 -1.53 -3.65
N LYS A 7 9.20 -2.66 -3.24
CA LYS A 7 8.53 -3.63 -2.37
C LYS A 7 9.29 -3.71 -1.05
N GLU A 8 8.58 -3.99 0.04
CA GLU A 8 9.26 -4.26 1.32
C GLU A 8 9.98 -5.62 1.28
N ASN A 9 9.37 -6.63 0.64
CA ASN A 9 9.98 -7.91 0.35
C ASN A 9 9.88 -8.27 -1.14
N GLU A 10 10.84 -9.02 -1.67
CA GLU A 10 10.90 -9.34 -3.11
C GLU A 10 9.66 -10.10 -3.62
N ASN A 11 9.08 -10.94 -2.76
CA ASN A 11 7.93 -11.79 -3.07
C ASN A 11 6.57 -11.12 -2.82
N ASP A 12 6.55 -9.89 -2.30
CA ASP A 12 5.30 -9.17 -2.05
C ASP A 12 4.59 -8.87 -3.37
N ILE A 13 3.27 -8.84 -3.35
CA ILE A 13 2.44 -8.37 -4.47
C ILE A 13 2.38 -6.84 -4.43
N ILE A 14 2.34 -6.27 -3.22
CA ILE A 14 2.14 -4.85 -3.01
C ILE A 14 3.40 -4.05 -3.33
N TRP A 15 3.20 -2.98 -4.09
CA TRP A 15 4.19 -1.96 -4.36
C TRP A 15 3.91 -0.73 -3.51
N TRP A 16 4.96 -0.19 -2.90
CA TRP A 16 4.96 1.07 -2.19
C TRP A 16 5.58 2.17 -3.04
N LYS A 17 5.05 3.38 -2.96
CA LYS A 17 5.56 4.54 -3.70
C LYS A 17 6.44 5.39 -2.78
N ASP A 18 7.67 5.64 -3.21
CA ASP A 18 8.56 6.57 -2.54
C ASP A 18 8.10 8.01 -2.80
N THR A 19 7.59 8.64 -1.74
CA THR A 19 6.95 9.97 -1.71
C THR A 19 7.65 10.88 -0.68
N PRO A 20 8.97 11.13 -0.81
CA PRO A 20 9.78 11.76 0.25
C PRO A 20 9.45 13.24 0.49
N ASP A 21 8.78 13.88 -0.46
CA ASP A 21 8.36 15.28 -0.36
C ASP A 21 6.94 15.45 0.19
N ASP A 22 6.19 14.35 0.34
CA ASP A 22 4.79 14.38 0.74
C ASP A 22 4.66 13.95 2.21
N ILE A 23 3.94 14.75 3.00
CA ILE A 23 3.73 14.49 4.43
C ILE A 23 2.34 13.88 4.64
N GLY A 24 2.27 12.82 5.45
CA GLY A 24 0.99 12.20 5.81
C GLY A 24 0.37 11.34 4.70
N VAL A 25 1.16 10.97 3.70
CA VAL A 25 0.75 10.01 2.67
C VAL A 25 1.54 8.73 2.83
N ARG A 26 0.89 7.60 2.60
CA ARG A 26 1.57 6.32 2.45
C ARG A 26 0.90 5.56 1.32
N ILE A 27 1.45 5.73 0.13
CA ILE A 27 0.84 5.27 -1.13
C ILE A 27 1.30 3.84 -1.45
N PHE A 28 0.34 2.99 -1.78
CA PHE A 28 0.57 1.63 -2.26
C PHE A 28 -0.29 1.28 -3.47
N SER A 29 0.07 0.20 -4.14
CA SER A 29 -0.63 -0.31 -5.32
C SER A 29 -0.36 -1.80 -5.50
N PHE A 30 -1.33 -2.53 -6.05
CA PHE A 30 -1.15 -3.94 -6.43
C PHE A 30 -0.59 -4.10 -7.86
N ASP A 31 -0.78 -3.11 -8.73
CA ASP A 31 -0.45 -3.16 -10.16
C ASP A 31 0.41 -1.97 -10.66
N LYS A 32 0.67 -0.98 -9.78
CA LYS A 32 1.31 0.32 -10.07
C LYS A 32 0.50 1.24 -10.99
N ILE A 33 -0.78 0.94 -11.23
CA ILE A 33 -1.72 1.76 -12.01
C ILE A 33 -2.76 2.36 -11.06
N LYS A 34 -3.40 1.53 -10.24
CA LYS A 34 -4.36 1.98 -9.23
C LYS A 34 -3.62 2.26 -7.92
N GLU A 35 -3.60 3.51 -7.52
CA GLU A 35 -2.96 3.94 -6.27
C GLU A 35 -3.98 4.04 -5.13
N TYR A 36 -3.55 3.66 -3.94
CA TYR A 36 -4.30 3.79 -2.70
C TYR A 36 -3.45 4.56 -1.69
N ASN A 37 -4.08 5.41 -0.89
CA ASN A 37 -3.47 5.98 0.30
C ASN A 37 -3.88 5.15 1.53
N LEU A 38 -2.89 4.55 2.18
CA LEU A 38 -3.10 3.73 3.39
C LEU A 38 -3.99 4.40 4.43
N TYR A 39 -3.80 5.70 4.69
CA TYR A 39 -4.52 6.38 5.76
C TYR A 39 -5.96 6.79 5.39
N GLY A 40 -6.29 6.84 4.10
CA GLY A 40 -7.59 7.30 3.60
C GLY A 40 -8.44 6.23 2.95
N ASP A 41 -7.80 5.21 2.35
CA ASP A 41 -8.46 4.18 1.55
C ASP A 41 -8.51 2.82 2.25
N TYR A 42 -7.54 2.49 3.11
CA TYR A 42 -7.56 1.23 3.83
C TYR A 42 -8.31 1.37 5.16
N PRO A 43 -9.19 0.41 5.52
CA PRO A 43 -9.53 -0.81 4.79
C PRO A 43 -10.72 -0.69 3.82
N ASP A 44 -11.47 0.41 3.85
CA ASP A 44 -12.84 0.45 3.32
C ASP A 44 -12.97 0.58 1.80
N ASN A 45 -11.97 1.18 1.12
CA ASN A 45 -11.99 1.40 -0.32
C ASN A 45 -11.33 0.26 -1.13
N LEU A 46 -10.87 -0.80 -0.45
CA LEU A 46 -10.32 -1.99 -1.09
C LEU A 46 -11.43 -3.01 -1.38
N THR A 47 -11.28 -3.74 -2.48
CA THR A 47 -12.08 -4.96 -2.67
C THR A 47 -11.70 -6.01 -1.62
N LYS A 48 -12.57 -7.01 -1.42
CA LYS A 48 -12.31 -8.08 -0.45
C LYS A 48 -10.99 -8.81 -0.72
N GLU A 49 -10.69 -9.09 -1.99
CA GLU A 49 -9.46 -9.77 -2.40
C GLU A 49 -8.22 -8.90 -2.16
N GLU A 50 -8.25 -7.63 -2.57
CA GLU A 50 -7.16 -6.67 -2.31
C GLU A 50 -6.89 -6.50 -0.82
N ARG A 51 -7.95 -6.44 -0.01
CA ARG A 51 -7.82 -6.35 1.45
C ARG A 51 -7.17 -7.60 2.03
N GLU A 52 -7.57 -8.79 1.59
CA GLU A 52 -6.97 -10.05 2.07
C GLU A 52 -5.47 -10.15 1.71
N ILE A 53 -5.08 -9.72 0.51
CA ILE A 53 -3.67 -9.63 0.11
C ILE A 53 -2.94 -8.62 0.99
N PHE A 54 -3.51 -7.43 1.17
CA PHE A 54 -2.91 -6.37 1.98
C PHE A 54 -2.68 -6.83 3.42
N GLU A 55 -3.71 -7.36 4.06
CA GLU A 55 -3.67 -7.87 5.43
C GLU A 55 -2.63 -8.99 5.62
N LYS A 56 -2.44 -9.83 4.60
CA LYS A 56 -1.48 -10.94 4.64
C LYS A 56 -0.03 -10.44 4.59
N GLU A 57 0.26 -9.46 3.75
CA GLU A 57 1.61 -8.88 3.61
C GLU A 57 1.90 -7.84 4.69
N ASN A 58 0.86 -7.22 5.25
CA ASN A 58 0.95 -6.12 6.21
C ASN A 58 0.15 -6.41 7.50
N PRO A 59 0.49 -7.47 8.25
CA PRO A 59 -0.29 -7.88 9.43
C PRO A 59 -0.26 -6.83 10.55
N TRP A 60 0.80 -6.01 10.62
CA TRP A 60 0.86 -4.91 11.59
C TRP A 60 -0.20 -3.83 11.30
N TRP A 61 -0.36 -3.43 10.05
CA TRP A 61 -1.36 -2.45 9.63
C TRP A 61 -2.79 -2.94 9.84
N LYS A 62 -3.03 -4.25 9.65
CA LYS A 62 -4.30 -4.91 10.00
C LYS A 62 -4.66 -4.78 11.48
N GLY A 63 -3.68 -4.86 12.38
CA GLY A 63 -3.92 -4.73 13.81
C GLY A 63 -4.05 -3.29 14.31
N PHE A 64 -3.58 -2.32 13.50
CA PHE A 64 -3.56 -0.91 13.86
C PHE A 64 -4.87 -0.18 13.51
N PHE A 65 -5.49 -0.54 12.39
CA PHE A 65 -6.78 0.00 11.91
C PHE A 65 -7.92 -0.95 12.24
#